data_AF-V6KGU6-F1
#
_entry.id   AF-V6KGU6-F1
#
_cell.length_a   1.000
_cell.length_b   1.000
_cell.length_c   1.000
_cell.angle_alpha   90.00
_cell.angle_beta   90.00
_cell.angle_gamma   90.00
#
_symmetry.space_group_name_H-M   'P 1'
#
loop_
_entity.id
_entity.type
_entity.pdbx_description
1 polymer ?
#
loop_
_entity_poly.entity_id
_entity_poly.type
_entity_poly.pdbx_seq_one_letter_code
_entity_poly.pdbx_strand_id
1 'polypeptide(L)'
;MRSVTNRRDDVDVAAVRRAVRSIAESPRYDDWLLEMPDHVLHAVAAPLEMLVFQYYLTPPKDRMLVRAARVVWDSVADSLEDCPADMATAYASLGTALSPRAEK
;
A
#
# COMPACT_ATOMS: atom_id res chain seq x y z
N MET A 1 -11.67 5.28 -28.99
CA MET A 1 -10.80 6.01 -28.04
C MET A 1 -11.66 6.50 -26.89
N ARG A 2 -11.62 5.84 -25.73
CA ARG A 2 -12.26 6.37 -24.52
C ARG A 2 -11.24 7.29 -23.84
N SER A 3 -11.66 8.53 -23.62
CA SER A 3 -10.94 9.53 -22.86
C SER A 3 -10.53 8.94 -21.51
N VAL A 4 -9.23 8.76 -21.29
CA VAL A 4 -8.68 8.50 -19.96
C VAL A 4 -8.75 9.84 -19.26
N THR A 5 -9.89 10.13 -18.63
CA THR A 5 -9.98 11.18 -17.62
C THR A 5 -9.04 10.79 -16.50
N ASN A 6 -7.82 11.28 -16.61
CA ASN A 6 -6.80 11.33 -15.59
C ASN A 6 -7.38 12.24 -14.49
N ARG A 7 -8.31 11.72 -13.68
CA ARG A 7 -8.68 12.33 -12.41
C ARG A 7 -7.34 12.57 -11.73
N ARG A 8 -6.99 13.84 -11.52
CA ARG A 8 -6.00 14.18 -10.51
C ARG A 8 -6.60 13.66 -9.22
N ASP A 9 -6.34 12.40 -8.91
CA ASP A 9 -6.66 11.85 -7.62
C ASP A 9 -5.85 12.68 -6.64
N ASP A 10 -6.55 13.51 -5.86
CA ASP A 10 -5.96 14.40 -4.86
C ASP A 10 -5.53 13.58 -3.64
N VAL A 11 -4.70 12.56 -3.91
CA VAL A 11 -4.11 11.67 -2.92
C VAL A 11 -2.99 12.43 -2.24
N ASP A 12 -3.05 12.47 -0.92
CA ASP A 12 -1.98 13.03 -0.10
C ASP A 12 -0.75 12.12 -0.17
N VAL A 13 0.16 12.43 -1.10
CA VAL A 13 1.41 11.69 -1.31
C VAL A 13 2.23 11.57 -0.03
N ALA A 14 2.21 12.60 0.83
CA ALA A 14 2.93 12.55 2.09
C ALA A 14 2.29 11.57 3.08
N ALA A 15 0.96 11.48 3.09
CA ALA A 15 0.24 10.45 3.85
C ALA A 15 0.55 9.05 3.33
N VAL A 16 0.54 8.85 2.01
CA VAL A 16 0.93 7.55 1.41
C VAL A 16 2.35 7.18 1.79
N ARG A 17 3.31 8.12 1.67
CA ARG A 17 4.70 7.88 2.08
C ARG A 17 4.83 7.46 3.54
N ARG A 18 4.08 8.10 4.44
CA ARG A 18 4.08 7.74 5.87
C ARG A 18 3.52 6.34 6.11
N ALA A 19 2.42 5.99 5.46
CA ALA A 19 1.83 4.65 5.56
C ALA A 19 2.76 3.57 4.98
N VAL A 20 3.34 3.81 3.80
CA VAL A 20 4.30 2.88 3.19
C VAL A 20 5.55 2.74 4.05
N ARG A 21 6.06 3.83 4.63
CA ARG A 21 7.16 3.78 5.59
C ARG A 21 6.83 2.90 6.79
N SER A 22 5.64 3.02 7.39
CA SER A 22 5.24 2.17 8.52
C SER A 22 5.14 0.69 8.17
N ILE A 23 4.99 0.35 6.88
CA ILE A 23 5.04 -1.04 6.41
C ILE A 23 6.49 -1.44 6.15
N ALA A 24 7.18 -0.74 5.26
CA ALA A 24 8.53 -1.09 4.77
C ALA A 24 9.63 -1.03 5.84
N GLU A 25 9.49 -0.14 6.83
CA GLU A 25 10.43 0.02 7.94
C GLU A 25 9.88 -0.59 9.25
N SER A 26 8.81 -1.40 9.18
CA SER A 26 8.27 -2.07 10.37
C SER A 26 9.29 -3.07 10.92
N PRO A 27 9.56 -3.09 12.24
CA PRO A 27 10.37 -4.14 12.85
C PRO A 27 9.68 -5.51 12.78
N ARG A 28 8.37 -5.55 12.51
CA ARG A 28 7.55 -6.76 12.35
C ARG A 28 7.42 -7.21 10.90
N TYR A 29 8.06 -6.53 9.94
CA TYR A 29 7.84 -6.80 8.51
C TYR A 29 8.11 -8.27 8.13
N ASP A 30 9.26 -8.80 8.53
CA ASP A 30 9.62 -10.20 8.22
C ASP A 30 8.70 -11.20 8.92
N ASP A 31 8.33 -10.93 10.18
CA ASP A 31 7.39 -11.76 10.93
C ASP A 31 6.01 -11.78 10.27
N TRP A 32 5.53 -10.63 9.76
CA TRP A 32 4.26 -10.56 9.04
C TRP A 32 4.28 -11.46 7.81
N LEU A 33 5.39 -11.54 7.06
CA LEU A 33 5.50 -12.41 5.90
C LEU A 33 5.46 -13.91 6.27
N LEU A 34 5.94 -14.27 7.46
CA LEU A 34 5.93 -15.65 7.97
C LEU A 34 4.58 -16.04 8.61
N GLU A 35 3.87 -15.08 9.20
CA GLU A 35 2.60 -15.29 9.89
C GLU A 35 1.38 -15.14 8.97
N MET A 36 1.54 -14.48 7.82
CA MET A 36 0.47 -14.26 6.85
C MET A 36 -0.02 -15.57 6.23
N PRO A 37 -1.35 -15.78 6.10
CA PRO A 37 -1.87 -16.95 5.41
C PRO A 37 -1.43 -17.01 3.94
N ASP A 38 -1.16 -18.21 3.43
CA ASP A 38 -0.63 -18.44 2.08
C ASP A 38 -1.47 -17.78 0.98
N HIS A 39 -2.80 -17.74 1.09
CA HIS A 39 -3.67 -17.13 0.08
C HIS A 39 -3.48 -15.61 0.00
N VAL A 40 -3.27 -14.96 1.15
CA VAL A 40 -2.98 -13.52 1.20
C VAL A 40 -1.56 -13.27 0.72
N LEU A 41 -0.59 -14.10 1.14
CA LEU A 41 0.80 -13.98 0.73
C LEU A 41 0.94 -14.10 -0.80
N HIS A 42 0.27 -15.07 -1.43
CA HIS A 42 0.24 -15.21 -2.89
C HIS A 42 -0.32 -13.99 -3.60
N ALA A 43 -1.33 -13.33 -3.02
CA ALA A 43 -1.93 -12.14 -3.59
C ALA A 43 -1.03 -10.90 -3.44
N VAL A 44 -0.32 -10.77 -2.31
CA VAL A 44 0.35 -9.52 -1.93
C VAL A 44 1.87 -9.52 -2.11
N ALA A 45 2.55 -10.67 -2.18
CA ALA A 45 4.02 -10.73 -2.17
C ALA A 45 4.67 -9.88 -3.28
N ALA A 46 4.31 -10.12 -4.55
CA ALA A 46 4.87 -9.34 -5.66
C ALA A 46 4.44 -7.86 -5.65
N PRO A 47 3.17 -7.51 -5.38
CA PRO A 47 2.77 -6.12 -5.12
C PRO A 47 3.59 -5.43 -4.04
N LEU A 48 3.86 -6.13 -2.94
CA LEU A 48 4.56 -5.60 -1.78
C LEU A 48 6.04 -5.36 -2.08
N GLU A 49 6.72 -6.31 -2.74
CA GLU A 49 8.09 -6.11 -3.21
C GLU A 49 8.20 -4.90 -4.12
N MET A 50 7.28 -4.74 -5.07
CA MET A 50 7.20 -3.56 -5.92
C MET A 50 7.01 -2.29 -5.10
N LEU A 51 6.11 -2.28 -4.11
CA LEU A 51 5.85 -1.12 -3.26
C LEU A 51 7.10 -0.69 -2.48
N VAL A 52 7.77 -1.64 -1.84
CA VAL A 52 9.01 -1.40 -1.07
C VAL A 52 10.12 -0.90 -2.00
N PHE A 53 10.26 -1.49 -3.19
CA PHE A 53 11.20 -1.01 -4.19
C PHE A 53 10.92 0.45 -4.58
N GLN A 54 9.66 0.80 -4.89
CA GLN A 54 9.29 2.17 -5.23
C GLN A 54 9.54 3.17 -4.08
N TYR A 55 9.39 2.73 -2.83
CA TYR A 55 9.63 3.56 -1.65
C TYR A 55 11.11 3.98 -1.52
N TYR A 56 12.04 3.06 -1.76
CA TYR A 56 13.48 3.31 -1.63
C TYR A 56 14.15 3.94 -2.87
N LEU A 57 13.42 4.16 -3.97
CA LEU A 57 13.99 4.80 -5.17
C LEU A 57 14.52 6.21 -4.89
N THR A 58 15.72 6.47 -5.41
CA THR A 58 16.37 7.80 -5.41
C THR A 58 16.69 8.22 -6.85
N PRO A 59 16.11 9.31 -7.39
CA PRO A 59 15.12 10.19 -6.76
C PRO A 59 13.73 9.54 -6.63
N PRO A 60 12.91 10.00 -5.67
CA PRO A 60 11.58 9.46 -5.45
C PRO A 60 10.66 9.58 -6.67
N LYS A 61 9.84 8.55 -6.89
CA LYS A 61 8.85 8.49 -7.99
C LYS A 61 7.43 8.44 -7.45
N ASP A 62 6.95 9.55 -6.92
CA ASP A 62 5.68 9.61 -6.15
C ASP A 62 4.46 9.05 -6.89
N ARG A 63 4.33 9.30 -8.20
CA ARG A 63 3.23 8.71 -9.00
C ARG A 63 3.29 7.19 -9.06
N MET A 64 4.49 6.62 -9.16
CA MET A 64 4.68 5.17 -9.18
C MET A 64 4.52 4.57 -7.78
N LEU A 65 4.94 5.29 -6.74
CA LEU A 65 4.70 4.92 -5.34
C LEU A 65 3.20 4.83 -5.05
N VAL A 66 2.41 5.86 -5.41
CA VAL A 66 0.95 5.85 -5.23
C VAL A 66 0.30 4.72 -6.03
N ARG A 67 0.75 4.48 -7.27
CA ARG A 67 0.26 3.36 -8.07
C ARG A 67 0.56 2.01 -7.41
N ALA A 68 1.77 1.79 -6.94
CA ALA A 68 2.16 0.56 -6.26
C ALA A 68 1.37 0.36 -4.96
N ALA A 69 1.17 1.43 -4.19
CA ALA A 69 0.38 1.42 -2.96
C ALA A 69 -1.06 0.98 -3.21
N ARG A 70 -1.69 1.46 -4.31
CA ARG A 70 -3.02 1.01 -4.72
C ARG A 70 -3.06 -0.47 -5.05
N VAL A 71 -2.10 -0.96 -5.83
CA VAL A 71 -2.04 -2.38 -6.18
C VAL A 71 -1.94 -3.25 -4.93
N VAL A 72 -1.09 -2.86 -3.97
CA VAL A 72 -0.99 -3.57 -2.68
C VAL A 72 -2.31 -3.52 -1.91
N TRP A 73 -2.92 -2.34 -1.78
CA TRP A 73 -4.20 -2.18 -1.09
C TRP A 73 -5.30 -3.04 -1.71
N ASP A 74 -5.46 -2.97 -3.03
CA ASP A 74 -6.46 -3.75 -3.78
C ASP A 74 -6.22 -5.27 -3.64
N SER A 75 -4.97 -5.70 -3.40
CA SER A 75 -4.62 -7.12 -3.24
C SER A 75 -4.91 -7.69 -1.85
N VAL A 76 -5.06 -6.83 -0.83
CA VAL A 76 -5.17 -7.25 0.58
C VAL A 76 -6.46 -6.78 1.25
N ALA A 77 -7.18 -5.80 0.68
CA ALA A 77 -8.34 -5.16 1.31
C ALA A 77 -9.42 -6.16 1.76
N ASP A 78 -9.73 -7.15 0.92
CA ASP A 78 -10.75 -8.16 1.19
C ASP A 78 -10.26 -9.32 2.09
N SER A 79 -8.98 -9.30 2.51
CA SER A 79 -8.36 -10.34 3.33
C SER A 79 -7.64 -9.79 4.57
N LEU A 80 -7.93 -8.54 4.97
CA LEU A 80 -7.33 -7.94 6.16
C LEU A 80 -7.70 -8.69 7.45
N GLU A 81 -8.88 -9.28 7.51
CA GLU A 81 -9.35 -10.04 8.67
C GLU A 81 -8.57 -11.35 8.88
N ASP A 82 -7.91 -11.85 7.83
CA ASP A 82 -7.07 -13.05 7.88
C ASP A 82 -5.63 -12.73 8.33
N CYS A 83 -5.24 -11.45 8.37
CA CYS A 83 -3.89 -11.01 8.70
C CYS A 83 -3.69 -10.84 10.22
N PRO A 84 -2.43 -10.87 10.72
CA PRO A 84 -2.10 -10.39 12.06
C PRO A 84 -2.65 -8.97 12.30
N ALA A 85 -3.19 -8.71 13.50
CA ALA A 85 -3.91 -7.46 13.77
C ALA A 85 -3.06 -6.18 13.62
N ASP A 86 -1.77 -6.26 13.96
CA ASP A 86 -0.81 -5.17 13.80
C ASP A 86 -0.50 -4.92 12.32
N MET A 87 -0.35 -5.96 11.51
CA MET A 87 -0.27 -5.86 10.05
C MET A 87 -1.55 -5.25 9.46
N ALA A 88 -2.72 -5.78 9.82
CA ALA A 88 -4.01 -5.29 9.33
C ALA A 88 -4.17 -3.79 9.62
N THR A 89 -3.73 -3.33 10.79
CA THR A 89 -3.71 -1.91 11.17
C THR A 89 -2.80 -1.09 10.25
N ALA A 90 -1.57 -1.58 9.98
CA ALA A 90 -0.63 -0.89 9.09
C ALA A 90 -1.19 -0.76 7.66
N TYR A 91 -1.79 -1.82 7.12
CA TYR A 91 -2.38 -1.82 5.78
C TYR A 91 -3.68 -1.01 5.71
N ALA A 92 -4.51 -1.01 6.76
CA ALA A 92 -5.68 -0.13 6.84
C ALA A 92 -5.29 1.36 6.81
N SER A 93 -4.13 1.72 7.41
CA SER A 93 -3.59 3.07 7.31
C SER A 93 -3.21 3.46 5.87
N LEU A 94 -2.75 2.49 5.07
CA LEU A 94 -2.47 2.67 3.64
C LEU A 94 -3.76 2.92 2.86
N GLY A 95 -4.81 2.12 3.09
CA GLY A 95 -6.13 2.33 2.48
C GLY A 95 -6.74 3.70 2.81
N THR A 96 -6.56 4.15 4.05
CA THR A 96 -6.98 5.50 4.47
C THR A 96 -6.18 6.58 3.73
N ALA A 97 -4.87 6.43 3.59
CA ALA A 97 -4.02 7.39 2.87
C ALA A 97 -4.31 7.44 1.36
N LEU A 98 -4.82 6.35 0.79
CA LEU A 98 -5.21 6.25 -0.63
C LEU A 98 -6.61 6.77 -0.92
N SER A 99 -7.44 6.94 0.11
CA SER A 99 -8.80 7.47 -0.04
C SER A 99 -8.74 8.93 -0.49
N PRO A 100 -9.61 9.35 -1.43
CA PRO A 100 -9.69 10.75 -1.84
C PRO A 100 -9.90 11.66 -0.63
N ARG A 101 -9.21 12.82 -0.58
CA ARG A 101 -9.54 13.85 0.42
C ARG A 101 -11.02 14.20 0.28
N ALA A 102 -11.79 14.04 1.36
CA ALA A 102 -13.11 14.63 1.42
C ALA A 102 -12.94 16.14 1.25
N GLU A 103 -13.52 16.70 0.19
CA GLU A 103 -13.56 18.15 -0.04
C GLU A 103 -14.12 18.81 1.23
N LYS A 104 -13.35 19.72 1.83
CA LYS A 104 -13.81 20.62 2.89
C LYS A 104 -14.29 21.92 2.27
#